data_AF-A0A8D6VD30-F1
#
_entry.id   AF-A0A8D6VD30-F1
#
_cell.length_a   1.000
_cell.length_b   1.000
_cell.length_c   1.000
_cell.angle_alpha   90.00
_cell.angle_beta   90.00
_cell.angle_gamma   90.00
#
_symmetry.space_group_name_H-M   'P 1'
#
loop_
_entity.id
_entity.type
_entity.pdbx_description
1 polymer ?
#
loop_
_entity_poly.entity_id
_entity_poly.type
_entity_poly.pdbx_seq_one_letter_code
_entity_poly.pdbx_strand_id
1 'polypeptide(L)'
;MLESGDQLTNECDSQEHAFCTGGCRMSAVDPGDEPVLPPGSRWDRPWQEAKGPPTALFFEGEEVARMVQKLTGEWYVLLERQGPVPPGEPFARFVQRDCSSFDQGRRGTVMWATRDEARIRAEVAARRTRS
;
A
#
# COMPACT_ATOMS: atom_id res chain seq x y z
N MET A 1 -36.07 -36.50 4.48
CA MET A 1 -35.83 -35.46 3.47
C MET A 1 -34.87 -34.47 4.11
N LEU A 2 -33.59 -34.58 3.75
CA LEU A 2 -32.54 -33.63 4.10
C LEU A 2 -32.53 -32.54 3.02
N GLU A 3 -32.15 -31.31 3.39
CA GLU A 3 -31.42 -30.25 2.64
C GLU A 3 -31.82 -28.89 3.26
N SER A 4 -30.99 -28.23 4.08
CA SER A 4 -29.71 -27.52 3.81
C SER A 4 -29.86 -26.19 3.07
N GLY A 5 -29.26 -25.14 3.67
CA GLY A 5 -28.69 -23.98 2.98
C GLY A 5 -29.29 -22.63 3.41
N ASP A 6 -28.63 -21.83 4.25
CA ASP A 6 -27.59 -20.83 3.86
C ASP A 6 -28.21 -19.56 3.22
N GLN A 7 -27.87 -18.30 3.52
CA GLN A 7 -26.74 -17.73 4.25
C GLN A 7 -27.00 -16.22 4.45
N LEU A 8 -26.76 -15.73 5.68
CA LEU A 8 -26.08 -14.46 6.05
C LEU A 8 -26.40 -13.18 5.24
N THR A 9 -27.32 -12.36 5.75
CA THR A 9 -27.28 -10.90 5.57
C THR A 9 -26.19 -10.31 6.49
N ASN A 10 -24.96 -10.18 6.00
CA ASN A 10 -23.93 -9.40 6.68
C ASN A 10 -23.79 -8.03 6.00
N GLU A 11 -24.55 -7.08 6.53
CA GLU A 11 -24.25 -5.65 6.42
C GLU A 11 -22.85 -5.40 7.01
N CYS A 12 -21.88 -5.10 6.15
CA CYS A 12 -20.58 -4.56 6.55
C CYS A 12 -20.63 -3.03 6.46
N ASP A 13 -21.42 -2.39 7.33
CA ASP A 13 -21.39 -0.95 7.58
C ASP A 13 -20.38 -0.64 8.70
N SER A 14 -19.10 -0.83 8.41
CA SER A 14 -18.00 -0.48 9.34
C SER A 14 -16.74 -0.15 8.54
N GLN A 15 -16.81 1.04 7.96
CA GLN A 15 -15.80 1.67 7.13
C GLN A 15 -14.64 2.23 7.97
N GLU A 16 -14.11 1.50 8.95
CA GLU A 16 -12.99 1.99 9.80
C GLU A 16 -11.88 0.94 10.09
N HIS A 17 -12.02 -0.33 9.67
CA HIS A 17 -11.04 -1.37 10.02
C HIS A 17 -10.54 -2.27 8.88
N ALA A 18 -10.81 -1.93 7.61
CA ALA A 18 -10.38 -2.74 6.46
C ALA A 18 -8.91 -2.50 6.04
N PHE A 19 -8.01 -2.25 7.00
CA PHE A 19 -6.57 -2.22 6.75
C PHE A 19 -5.89 -3.36 7.52
N CYS A 20 -5.97 -4.55 6.93
CA CYS A 20 -5.14 -5.71 7.24
C CYS A 20 -5.09 -6.16 8.70
N THR A 21 -6.24 -6.34 9.37
CA THR A 21 -6.25 -7.12 10.61
C THR A 21 -7.48 -8.04 10.66
N GLY A 22 -7.23 -9.33 10.48
CA GLY A 22 -8.04 -10.43 11.02
C GLY A 22 -9.46 -10.62 10.45
N GLY A 23 -9.65 -11.71 9.70
CA GLY A 23 -10.89 -12.49 9.81
C GLY A 23 -12.02 -12.22 8.81
N CYS A 24 -11.90 -11.26 7.89
CA CYS A 24 -12.80 -11.24 6.73
C CYS A 24 -12.17 -12.08 5.61
N ARG A 25 -12.81 -13.21 5.28
CA ARG A 25 -12.55 -13.97 4.05
C ARG A 25 -12.80 -13.02 2.89
N MET A 26 -11.76 -12.34 2.41
CA MET A 26 -11.86 -11.58 1.17
C MET A 26 -12.28 -12.57 0.09
N SER A 27 -13.49 -12.38 -0.45
CA SER A 27 -13.81 -12.92 -1.77
C SER A 27 -12.64 -12.59 -2.67
N ALA A 28 -12.12 -13.60 -3.38
CA ALA A 28 -11.03 -13.43 -4.31
C ALA A 28 -11.40 -12.29 -5.26
N VAL A 29 -10.79 -11.12 -5.05
CA VAL A 29 -10.94 -10.00 -5.97
C VAL A 29 -10.27 -10.45 -7.25
N ASP A 30 -11.03 -10.44 -8.34
CA ASP A 30 -10.57 -10.90 -9.64
C ASP A 30 -9.19 -10.30 -9.98
N PRO A 31 -8.23 -11.12 -10.46
CA PRO A 31 -6.90 -10.65 -10.74
C PRO A 31 -6.85 -9.63 -11.90
N GLY A 32 -7.96 -9.43 -12.63
CA GLY A 32 -8.07 -8.59 -13.82
C GLY A 32 -8.33 -7.10 -13.59
N ASP A 33 -8.69 -6.66 -12.39
CA ASP A 33 -8.89 -5.23 -12.08
C ASP A 33 -7.65 -4.72 -11.32
N GLU A 34 -6.57 -4.43 -12.06
CA GLU A 34 -5.41 -3.76 -11.47
C GLU A 34 -5.82 -2.33 -11.12
N PRO A 35 -5.79 -1.92 -9.83
CA PRO A 35 -6.24 -0.60 -9.44
C PRO A 35 -5.44 0.47 -10.17
N VAL A 36 -6.15 1.47 -10.70
CA VAL A 36 -5.55 2.56 -11.48
C VAL A 36 -4.65 3.40 -10.57
N LEU A 37 -3.43 3.65 -11.02
CA LEU A 37 -2.48 4.48 -10.29
C LEU A 37 -2.86 5.96 -10.34
N PRO A 38 -2.66 6.72 -9.24
CA PRO A 38 -2.83 8.16 -9.26
C PRO A 38 -1.91 8.83 -10.29
N PRO A 39 -2.37 9.88 -10.99
CA PRO A 39 -1.59 10.54 -12.03
C PRO A 39 -0.29 11.12 -11.47
N GLY A 40 0.83 10.87 -12.16
CA GLY A 40 2.17 11.24 -11.70
C GLY A 40 2.84 10.19 -10.81
N SER A 41 2.13 9.10 -10.51
CA SER A 41 2.68 7.94 -9.81
C SER A 41 3.24 6.91 -10.79
N ARG A 42 4.34 6.25 -10.41
CA ARG A 42 4.88 5.10 -11.15
C ARG A 42 5.51 4.09 -10.21
N TRP A 43 5.41 2.82 -10.55
CA TRP A 43 6.24 1.79 -9.92
C TRP A 43 7.60 1.76 -10.58
N ASP A 44 8.64 1.68 -9.77
CA ASP A 44 10.02 1.60 -10.21
C ASP A 44 10.87 0.77 -9.24
N ARG A 45 12.13 0.56 -9.60
CA ARG A 45 13.11 -0.07 -8.73
C ARG A 45 13.51 0.90 -7.61
N PRO A 46 13.65 0.42 -6.35
CA PRO A 46 14.07 1.27 -5.23
C PRO A 46 15.53 1.75 -5.33
N TRP A 47 16.38 1.02 -6.06
CA TRP A 47 17.75 1.40 -6.44
C TRP A 47 18.13 0.70 -7.75
N GLN A 48 19.17 1.19 -8.45
CA GLN A 48 19.48 0.78 -9.84
C GLN A 48 19.71 -0.74 -10.01
N GLU A 49 20.35 -1.38 -9.03
CA GLU A 49 20.71 -2.79 -9.07
C GLU A 49 19.67 -3.72 -8.41
N ALA A 50 18.51 -3.18 -8.01
CA ALA A 50 17.46 -4.00 -7.42
C ALA A 50 16.98 -5.05 -8.44
N LYS A 51 17.01 -6.33 -8.03
CA LYS A 51 16.55 -7.45 -8.85
C LYS A 51 15.06 -7.69 -8.66
N GLY A 52 14.42 -8.20 -9.71
CA GLY A 52 13.00 -8.57 -9.68
C GLY A 52 12.06 -7.45 -10.17
N PRO A 53 10.76 -7.59 -9.91
CA PRO A 53 9.77 -6.61 -10.33
C PRO A 53 9.95 -5.27 -9.58
N PRO A 54 9.45 -4.15 -10.15
CA PRO A 54 9.40 -2.87 -9.45
C PRO A 54 8.69 -2.98 -8.10
N THR A 55 9.37 -2.55 -7.02
CA THR A 55 8.85 -2.65 -5.65
C THR A 55 8.64 -1.31 -4.98
N ALA A 56 9.11 -0.20 -5.55
CA ALA A 56 8.92 1.14 -4.99
C ALA A 56 7.89 1.91 -5.81
N LEU A 57 6.98 2.59 -5.11
CA LEU A 57 6.03 3.52 -5.69
C LEU A 57 6.59 4.93 -5.55
N PHE A 58 6.73 5.61 -6.68
CA PHE A 58 7.20 6.97 -6.77
C PHE A 58 6.06 7.90 -7.16
N PHE A 59 6.07 9.11 -6.61
CA PHE A 59 5.20 10.21 -6.99
C PHE A 59 6.06 11.41 -7.37
N GLU A 60 5.99 11.87 -8.62
CA GLU A 60 6.82 12.98 -9.13
C GLU A 60 8.33 12.83 -8.85
N GLY A 61 8.82 11.59 -8.75
CA GLY A 61 10.23 11.27 -8.47
C GLY A 61 10.56 11.05 -6.99
N GLU A 62 9.64 11.32 -6.06
CA GLU A 62 9.81 11.01 -4.64
C GLU A 62 9.27 9.62 -4.30
N GLU A 63 10.02 8.81 -3.56
CA GLU A 63 9.57 7.51 -3.08
C GLU A 63 8.52 7.70 -1.97
N VAL A 64 7.29 7.26 -2.22
CA VAL A 64 6.17 7.39 -1.28
C VAL A 64 5.84 6.08 -0.57
N ALA A 65 6.08 4.95 -1.24
CA ALA A 65 5.92 3.64 -0.66
C ALA A 65 6.92 2.62 -1.23
N ARG A 66 7.18 1.55 -0.47
CA ARG A 66 8.08 0.46 -0.89
C ARG A 66 7.59 -0.89 -0.38
N MET A 67 7.45 -1.85 -1.30
CA MET A 67 7.28 -3.27 -1.02
C MET A 67 8.60 -3.90 -0.63
N VAL A 68 8.60 -4.67 0.45
CA VAL A 68 9.78 -5.38 0.96
C VAL A 68 9.39 -6.82 1.27
N GLN A 69 10.21 -7.76 0.81
CA GLN A 69 10.06 -9.16 1.14
C GLN A 69 10.79 -9.47 2.44
N LYS A 70 10.12 -10.16 3.37
CA LYS A 70 10.74 -10.74 4.55
C LYS A 70 11.57 -11.95 4.17
N LEU A 71 12.55 -12.29 5.01
CA LEU A 71 13.33 -13.52 4.84
C LEU A 71 12.46 -14.79 4.90
N THR A 72 11.33 -14.72 5.59
CA THR A 72 10.33 -15.79 5.73
C THR A 72 9.46 -15.96 4.48
N GLY A 73 9.54 -15.03 3.52
CA GLY A 73 8.84 -15.09 2.22
C GLY A 73 7.59 -14.21 2.15
N GLU A 74 6.99 -13.84 3.28
CA GLU A 74 5.90 -12.86 3.32
C GLU A 74 6.39 -11.46 2.93
N TRP A 75 5.44 -10.57 2.65
CA TRP A 75 5.72 -9.21 2.22
C TRP A 75 5.28 -8.21 3.30
N TYR A 76 5.82 -7.02 3.23
CA TYR A 76 5.27 -5.86 3.90
C TYR A 76 5.48 -4.64 3.02
N VAL A 77 4.66 -3.62 3.23
CA VAL A 77 4.83 -2.32 2.60
C VAL A 77 5.23 -1.28 3.64
N LEU A 78 6.20 -0.46 3.29
CA LEU A 78 6.54 0.78 3.98
C LEU A 78 5.82 1.92 3.27
N LEU A 79 4.89 2.56 3.96
CA LEU A 79 4.13 3.72 3.48
C LEU A 79 4.67 5.01 4.10
N GLU A 80 4.26 6.15 3.54
CA GLU A 80 4.58 7.50 4.05
C GLU A 80 6.08 7.83 4.03
N ARG A 81 6.81 7.28 3.07
CA ARG A 81 8.26 7.49 2.96
C ARG A 81 8.66 8.93 2.63
N GLN A 82 7.73 9.71 2.09
CA GLN A 82 7.88 11.14 1.83
C GLN A 82 7.69 12.02 3.07
N GLY A 83 7.27 11.44 4.21
CA GLY A 83 6.95 12.19 5.42
C GLY A 83 8.12 13.03 5.94
N PRO A 84 7.85 14.10 6.71
CA PRO A 84 8.90 14.93 7.29
C PRO A 84 9.70 14.14 8.33
N VAL A 85 11.01 14.37 8.38
CA VAL A 85 11.86 13.91 9.48
C VAL A 85 11.58 14.78 10.71
N PRO A 86 11.11 14.22 11.83
CA PRO A 86 10.90 15.00 13.05
C PRO A 86 12.24 15.55 13.58
N PRO A 87 12.24 16.72 14.25
CA PRO A 87 13.44 17.24 14.89
C PRO A 87 14.03 16.22 15.88
N GLY A 88 15.33 15.92 15.73
CA GLY A 88 16.04 14.97 16.60
C GLY A 88 15.91 13.50 16.22
N GLU A 89 15.12 13.17 15.21
CA GLU A 89 15.03 11.81 14.66
C GLU A 89 15.94 11.68 13.43
N PRO A 90 16.64 10.54 13.25
CA PRO A 90 17.48 10.33 12.08
C PRO A 90 16.67 10.09 10.80
N PHE A 91 15.42 9.66 10.90
CA PHE A 91 14.58 9.27 9.76
C PHE A 91 13.12 9.70 9.93
N ALA A 92 12.42 9.85 8.82
CA ALA A 92 10.98 10.10 8.82
C ALA A 92 10.24 8.89 9.38
N ARG A 93 9.13 9.15 10.10
CA ARG A 93 8.22 8.07 10.50
C ARG A 93 7.57 7.51 9.24
N PHE A 94 7.57 6.18 9.14
CA PHE A 94 6.89 5.45 8.09
C PHE A 94 5.89 4.48 8.72
N VAL A 95 4.85 4.14 7.97
CA VAL A 95 3.85 3.17 8.40
C VAL A 95 4.17 1.84 7.74
N GLN A 96 4.52 0.83 8.53
CA GLN A 96 4.66 -0.55 8.03
C GLN A 96 3.31 -1.26 8.06
N ARG A 97 2.98 -1.96 6.96
CA ARG A 97 1.81 -2.85 6.89
C ARG A 97 2.23 -4.20 6.34
N ASP A 98 1.89 -5.26 7.05
CA ASP A 98 2.16 -6.63 6.60
C ASP A 98 1.23 -7.03 5.45
N CYS A 99 1.77 -7.83 4.51
CA CYS A 99 1.08 -8.31 3.33
C CYS A 99 1.36 -9.80 3.16
N SER A 100 0.32 -10.59 2.88
CA SER A 100 0.46 -12.02 2.66
C SER A 100 1.10 -12.35 1.30
N SER A 101 1.04 -11.42 0.33
CA SER A 101 1.64 -11.60 -0.99
C SER A 101 2.06 -10.27 -1.63
N PHE A 102 2.92 -10.36 -2.65
CA PHE A 102 3.36 -9.20 -3.43
C PHE A 102 2.19 -8.49 -4.12
N ASP A 103 1.30 -9.24 -4.78
CA ASP A 103 0.14 -8.69 -5.49
C ASP A 103 -0.85 -8.03 -4.52
N GLN A 104 -1.12 -8.64 -3.36
CA GLN A 104 -1.96 -8.04 -2.33
C GLN A 104 -1.38 -6.70 -1.85
N GLY A 105 -0.09 -6.66 -1.55
CA GLY A 105 0.56 -5.42 -1.11
C GLY A 105 0.59 -4.35 -2.20
N ARG A 106 0.85 -4.74 -3.45
CA ARG A 106 0.76 -3.88 -4.65
C ARG A 106 -0.62 -3.21 -4.73
N ARG A 107 -1.70 -3.99 -4.71
CA ARG A 107 -3.08 -3.46 -4.78
C ARG A 107 -3.41 -2.56 -3.60
N GLY A 108 -3.10 -3.02 -2.39
CA GLY A 108 -3.30 -2.24 -1.16
C GLY A 108 -2.57 -0.90 -1.19
N THR A 109 -1.35 -0.87 -1.73
CA THR A 109 -0.57 0.36 -1.89
C THR A 109 -1.22 1.32 -2.87
N VAL A 110 -1.76 0.84 -4.00
CA VAL A 110 -2.47 1.72 -4.94
C VAL A 110 -3.75 2.28 -4.34
N MET A 111 -4.53 1.46 -3.63
CA MET A 111 -5.74 1.94 -2.94
C MET A 111 -5.40 3.01 -1.89
N TRP A 112 -4.33 2.80 -1.11
CA TRP A 112 -3.81 3.81 -0.19
C TRP A 112 -3.41 5.10 -0.91
N ALA A 113 -2.58 5.00 -1.97
CA ALA A 113 -2.08 6.16 -2.70
C ALA A 113 -3.22 6.96 -3.35
N THR A 114 -4.28 6.28 -3.79
CA THR A 114 -5.48 6.91 -4.36
C THR A 114 -6.28 7.62 -3.28
N ARG A 115 -6.54 6.96 -2.15
CA ARG A 115 -7.28 7.55 -1.03
C ARG A 115 -6.57 8.78 -0.45
N ASP A 116 -5.25 8.71 -0.34
CA ASP A 116 -4.41 9.72 0.30
C ASP A 116 -3.73 10.68 -0.70
N GLU A 117 -4.15 10.68 -1.99
CA GLU A 117 -3.42 11.36 -3.08
C GLU A 117 -3.14 12.84 -2.77
N ALA A 118 -4.15 13.60 -2.36
CA ALA A 118 -4.01 15.03 -2.11
C ALA A 118 -2.97 15.34 -1.01
N ARG A 119 -2.93 14.50 0.03
CA ARG A 119 -1.97 14.62 1.13
C ARG A 119 -0.57 14.26 0.67
N ILE A 120 -0.41 13.12 -0.02
CA ILE A 120 0.88 12.67 -0.56
C ILE A 120 1.46 13.74 -1.50
N ARG A 121 0.63 14.30 -2.39
CA ARG A 121 1.04 15.37 -3.32
C ARG A 121 1.54 16.61 -2.57
N ALA A 122 0.85 17.04 -1.52
CA ALA A 122 1.27 18.19 -0.70
C ALA A 122 2.59 17.92 0.02
N GLU A 123 2.76 16.73 0.60
CA GLU A 123 3.98 16.32 1.30
C GLU A 123 5.18 16.23 0.34
N VAL A 124 5.00 15.62 -0.84
CA VAL A 124 6.02 15.55 -1.89
C VAL A 124 6.42 16.94 -2.37
N ALA A 125 5.45 17.82 -2.63
CA ALA A 125 5.72 19.20 -3.03
C ALA A 125 6.55 19.93 -1.95
N ALA A 126 6.16 19.82 -0.68
CA ALA A 126 6.89 20.44 0.43
C ALA A 126 8.33 19.90 0.57
N ARG A 127 8.55 18.60 0.30
CA ARG A 127 9.88 17.98 0.35
C ARG A 127 10.77 18.44 -0.80
N ARG A 128 10.21 18.53 -2.02
CA ARG A 128 10.93 19.03 -3.20
C ARG A 128 11.34 20.49 -3.07
N THR A 129 10.59 21.32 -2.35
CA THR A 129 10.98 22.71 -2.06
C THR A 129 12.15 22.81 -1.06
N ARG A 130 12.38 21.78 -0.24
CA ARG A 130 13.45 21.76 0.78
C ARG A 130 14.76 21.16 0.29
N SER A 131 14.74 20.46 -0.84
CA SER A 131 15.89 19.76 -1.43
C SER A 131 16.58 20.63 -2.45
#